data_AF-A0A2K9J127-F1
#
_entry.id   AF-A0A2K9J127-F1
#
_cell.length_a   1.000
_cell.length_b   1.000
_cell.length_c   1.000
_cell.angle_alpha   90.00
_cell.angle_beta   90.00
_cell.angle_gamma   90.00
#
_symmetry.space_group_name_H-M   'P 1'
#
loop_
_entity.id
_entity.type
_entity.pdbx_description
1 polymer ?
#
loop_
_entity_poly.entity_id
_entity_poly.type
_entity_poly.pdbx_seq_one_letter_code
_entity_poly.pdbx_strand_id
1 'polypeptide(L)'
;MKNARNPKNVHLPVAPYVHQIEISNPMRWLTISEQLGMGVDGNVPESPLEQMELAFQNIDNNLVAANMEIKDNTKLVFYLS
;
A
#
# COMPACT_ATOMS: atom_id res chain seq x y z
N MET A 1 -8.75 -15.76 9.49
CA MET A 1 -7.67 -16.32 8.67
C MET A 1 -6.73 -15.18 8.30
N LYS A 2 -5.41 -15.44 8.23
CA LYS A 2 -4.39 -14.45 7.83
C LYS A 2 -4.07 -14.65 6.34
N ASN A 3 -4.11 -13.58 5.55
CA ASN A 3 -3.65 -13.59 4.16
C ASN A 3 -2.61 -12.48 3.93
N ALA A 4 -1.46 -12.83 3.35
CA ALA A 4 -0.40 -11.88 3.03
C ALA A 4 -0.32 -11.70 1.51
N ARG A 5 -0.21 -10.45 1.03
CA ARG A 5 -0.18 -10.14 -0.41
C ARG A 5 0.89 -9.11 -0.74
N ASN A 6 1.45 -9.26 -1.94
CA ASN A 6 2.21 -8.23 -2.65
C ASN A 6 1.51 -8.00 -4.00
N PRO A 7 0.74 -6.91 -4.17
CA PRO A 7 0.07 -6.62 -5.44
C PRO A 7 1.07 -6.47 -6.58
N LYS A 8 0.72 -6.94 -7.79
CA LYS A 8 1.60 -6.88 -8.97
C LYS A 8 1.81 -5.46 -9.52
N ASN A 9 0.90 -4.56 -9.18
CA ASN A 9 0.86 -3.15 -9.57
C ASN A 9 1.43 -2.21 -8.50
N VAL A 10 2.15 -2.76 -7.51
CA VAL A 10 2.93 -2.01 -6.52
C VAL A 10 4.38 -2.45 -6.65
N HIS A 11 5.32 -1.53 -6.43
CA HIS A 11 6.76 -1.83 -6.41
C HIS A 11 7.07 -3.04 -5.51
N LEU A 12 8.17 -3.76 -5.73
CA LEU A 12 8.53 -4.86 -4.82
C LEU A 12 8.86 -4.33 -3.41
N PRO A 13 8.61 -5.09 -2.34
CA PRO A 13 9.09 -4.73 -1.01
C PRO A 13 10.60 -4.49 -1.01
N VAL A 14 11.04 -3.34 -0.48
CA VAL A 14 12.45 -2.92 -0.47
C VAL A 14 13.28 -3.61 0.63
N ALA A 15 12.62 -4.42 1.47
CA ALA A 15 13.20 -5.15 2.60
C ALA A 15 12.36 -6.42 2.87
N PRO A 16 12.72 -7.27 3.85
CA PRO A 16 11.99 -8.50 4.18
C PRO A 16 10.60 -8.28 4.84
N TYR A 17 9.66 -7.70 4.10
CA TYR A 17 8.27 -7.48 4.52
C TYR A 17 7.28 -7.82 3.39
N VAL A 18 5.99 -7.70 3.68
CA VAL A 18 4.90 -7.81 2.69
C VAL A 18 4.09 -6.52 2.67
N HIS A 19 3.58 -6.12 1.52
CA HIS A 19 2.82 -4.88 1.39
C HIS A 19 1.56 -4.86 2.20
N GLN A 20 0.90 -5.99 2.38
CA GLN A 20 -0.31 -6.04 3.18
C GLN A 20 -0.53 -7.39 3.86
N ILE A 21 -1.20 -7.32 5.01
CA ILE A 21 -1.77 -8.46 5.71
C ILE A 21 -3.24 -8.18 5.97
N GLU A 22 -4.10 -9.07 5.49
CA GLU A 22 -5.53 -9.10 5.82
C GLU A 22 -5.80 -10.13 6.90
N ILE A 23 -6.60 -9.75 7.90
CA ILE A 23 -7.21 -10.65 8.88
C ILE A 23 -8.71 -10.61 8.67
N SER A 24 -9.37 -11.77 8.50
CA SER A 24 -10.80 -11.80 8.14
C SER A 24 -11.76 -12.32 9.24
N ASN A 25 -11.26 -12.90 10.34
CA ASN A 25 -12.11 -13.46 11.42
C ASN A 25 -11.54 -13.11 12.81
N PRO A 26 -12.38 -12.75 13.81
CA PRO A 26 -13.84 -12.56 13.71
C PRO A 26 -14.25 -11.25 13.05
N MET A 27 -13.31 -10.32 12.86
CA MET A 27 -13.50 -9.05 12.16
C MET A 27 -12.52 -8.97 11.01
N ARG A 28 -12.91 -8.24 9.96
CA ARG A 28 -12.08 -8.01 8.78
C ARG A 28 -11.34 -6.68 8.93
N TRP A 29 -10.02 -6.71 8.81
CA TRP A 29 -9.22 -5.51 8.64
C TRP A 29 -8.01 -5.79 7.75
N LEU A 30 -7.50 -4.72 7.15
CA LEU A 30 -6.32 -4.73 6.32
C LEU A 30 -5.27 -3.82 6.95
N THR A 31 -4.07 -4.34 7.14
CA THR A 31 -2.90 -3.52 7.46
C THR A 31 -2.04 -3.45 6.22
N ILE A 32 -1.83 -2.23 5.72
CA ILE A 32 -0.94 -1.94 4.60
C ILE A 32 0.36 -1.39 5.19
N SER A 33 1.49 -1.97 4.79
CA SER A 33 2.83 -1.46 5.09
C SER A 33 3.05 -0.11 4.40
N GLU A 34 4.12 0.60 4.75
CA GLU A 34 4.44 1.90 4.15
C GLU A 34 4.46 1.83 2.62
N GLN A 35 3.77 2.77 1.98
CA GLN A 35 3.73 2.90 0.52
C GLN A 35 4.59 4.10 0.14
N LEU A 36 5.67 3.82 -0.59
CA LEU A 36 6.57 4.84 -1.09
C LEU A 36 6.00 5.47 -2.35
N GLY A 37 6.42 6.70 -2.65
CA GLY A 37 6.26 7.32 -3.96
C GLY A 37 7.16 6.68 -5.01
N MET A 38 7.07 5.35 -5.16
CA MET A 38 7.92 4.52 -6.01
C MET A 38 7.05 3.75 -7.00
N GLY A 39 7.46 3.78 -8.27
CA GLY A 39 6.81 3.06 -9.36
C GLY A 39 7.12 1.56 -9.33
N VAL A 40 6.35 0.77 -10.08
CA VAL A 40 6.58 -0.69 -10.21
C VAL A 40 7.96 -1.02 -10.80
N ASP A 41 8.55 -0.07 -11.52
CA ASP A 41 9.89 -0.12 -12.09
C ASP A 41 11.00 0.27 -11.09
N GLY A 42 10.62 0.67 -9.87
CA GLY A 42 11.52 1.14 -8.82
C GLY A 42 11.89 2.61 -8.92
N ASN A 43 11.37 3.37 -9.90
CA ASN A 43 11.66 4.79 -10.03
C ASN A 43 10.98 5.61 -8.93
N VAL A 44 11.69 6.60 -8.39
CA VAL A 44 11.16 7.56 -7.41
C VAL A 44 11.29 8.96 -8.03
N PRO A 45 10.19 9.68 -8.30
CA PRO A 45 10.25 11.03 -8.87
C PRO A 45 10.97 12.02 -7.95
N GLU A 46 11.58 13.07 -8.50
CA GLU A 46 12.20 14.14 -7.69
C GLU A 46 11.16 15.04 -7.01
N SER A 47 9.99 15.23 -7.65
CA SER A 47 8.92 16.08 -7.14
C SER A 47 8.22 15.43 -5.94
N PRO A 48 8.17 16.09 -4.76
CA PRO A 48 7.47 15.56 -3.60
C PRO A 48 5.97 15.34 -3.84
N LEU A 49 5.35 16.17 -4.68
CA LEU A 49 3.93 16.02 -5.03
C LEU A 49 3.71 14.76 -5.88
N GLU A 50 4.57 14.51 -6.86
CA GLU A 50 4.50 13.30 -7.69
C GLU A 50 4.76 12.04 -6.85
N GLN A 51 5.69 12.10 -5.88
CA GLN A 51 5.89 11.02 -4.92
C GLN A 51 4.63 10.75 -4.09
N MET A 52 3.94 11.80 -3.61
CA MET A 52 2.73 11.67 -2.81
C MET A 52 1.57 11.07 -3.63
N GLU A 53 1.39 11.53 -4.87
CA GLU A 53 0.40 10.96 -5.80
C GLU A 53 0.65 9.46 -6.04
N LEU A 54 1.91 9.10 -6.29
CA LEU A 54 2.31 7.71 -6.51
C LEU A 54 2.14 6.84 -5.26
N ALA A 55 2.45 7.38 -4.07
CA ALA A 55 2.20 6.70 -2.81
C ALA A 55 0.70 6.42 -2.59
N PHE A 56 -0.18 7.38 -2.90
CA PHE A 56 -1.62 7.16 -2.84
C PHE A 56 -2.11 6.13 -3.87
N GLN A 57 -1.58 6.17 -5.09
CA GLN A 57 -1.90 5.16 -6.10
C GLN A 57 -1.49 3.76 -5.64
N ASN A 58 -0.35 3.64 -4.95
CA ASN A 58 0.11 2.38 -4.36
C ASN A 58 -0.80 1.90 -3.21
N ILE A 59 -1.37 2.82 -2.42
CA ILE A 59 -2.39 2.49 -1.41
C ILE A 59 -3.67 1.96 -2.08
N ASP A 60 -4.17 2.63 -3.11
CA ASP A 60 -5.35 2.21 -3.86
C ASP A 60 -5.15 0.81 -4.48
N ASN A 61 -3.99 0.58 -5.10
CA ASN A 61 -3.62 -0.72 -5.65
C ASN A 61 -3.62 -1.84 -4.59
N ASN A 62 -3.18 -1.55 -3.37
CA ASN A 62 -3.27 -2.49 -2.25
C ASN A 62 -4.71 -2.78 -1.83
N LEU A 63 -5.57 -1.75 -1.75
CA LEU A 63 -6.98 -1.92 -1.42
C LEU A 63 -7.70 -2.79 -2.46
N VAL A 64 -7.52 -2.48 -3.75
CA VAL A 64 -8.11 -3.27 -4.85
C VAL A 64 -7.66 -4.73 -4.77
N ALA A 65 -6.38 -5.00 -4.51
CA ALA A 65 -5.87 -6.36 -4.35
C ALA A 65 -6.45 -7.12 -3.14
N ALA A 66 -6.98 -6.38 -2.15
CA ALA A 66 -7.67 -6.92 -0.99
C ALA A 66 -9.20 -7.00 -1.16
N ASN A 67 -9.75 -6.59 -2.31
CA ASN A 67 -11.19 -6.34 -2.51
C ASN A 67 -11.74 -5.34 -1.47
N MET A 68 -11.07 -4.19 -1.37
CA MET A 68 -11.47 -3.02 -0.59
C MET A 68 -11.39 -1.78 -1.48
N GLU A 69 -12.01 -0.69 -1.04
CA GLU A 69 -12.05 0.59 -1.74
C GLU A 69 -11.49 1.70 -0.84
N ILE A 70 -11.20 2.88 -1.42
CA ILE A 70 -10.70 4.05 -0.67
C ILE A 70 -11.61 4.40 0.52
N LYS A 71 -12.93 4.22 0.38
CA LYS A 71 -13.91 4.48 1.45
C LYS A 71 -13.79 3.55 2.66
N ASP A 72 -13.09 2.42 2.51
CA ASP A 72 -12.81 1.48 3.61
C ASP A 72 -11.58 1.91 4.44
N ASN A 73 -10.82 2.91 3.98
CA ASN A 73 -9.71 3.47 4.76
C ASN A 73 -10.23 4.16 6.02
N THR A 74 -9.82 3.66 7.17
CA THR A 74 -10.18 4.23 8.48
C THR A 74 -9.06 5.06 9.09
N LYS A 75 -7.81 4.88 8.63
CA LYS A 75 -6.62 5.55 9.17
C LYS A 75 -5.51 5.66 8.13
N LEU A 76 -4.90 6.83 8.05
CA LEU A 76 -3.64 7.07 7.33
C LEU A 76 -2.60 7.67 8.27
N VAL A 77 -1.33 7.34 8.06
CA VAL A 77 -0.17 7.92 8.76
C VAL A 77 0.78 8.43 7.69
N PHE A 78 1.18 9.69 7.80
CA PHE A 78 2.09 10.34 6.86
C PHE A 78 3.45 10.52 7.54
N TYR A 79 4.50 10.11 6.84
CA TYR A 79 5.88 10.44 7.17
C TYR A 79 6.40 11.32 6.04
N LEU A 80 6.76 12.56 6.37
CA LEU A 80 7.22 13.58 5.42
C LEU A 80 8.63 14.03 5.86
N SER A 81 9.49 14.30 4.88
CA SER A 81 10.87 14.77 5.06
C SER A 81 11.10 16.13 4.42
#